data_AF-A0A965XZU3-F1
#
_entry.id   AF-A0A965XZU3-F1
#
_cell.length_a   1.000
_cell.length_b   1.000
_cell.length_c   1.000
_cell.angle_alpha   90.00
_cell.angle_beta   90.00
_cell.angle_gamma   90.00
#
_symmetry.space_group_name_H-M   'P 1'
#
loop_
_entity.id
_entity.type
_entity.pdbx_description
1 polymer ?
#
loop_
_entity_poly.entity_id
_entity_poly.type
_entity_poly.pdbx_seq_one_letter_code
_entity_poly.pdbx_strand_id
1 'polypeptide(L)'
;MGVTATGLLLMRVADPDNQTPALESFGYKQLMFELFVGGGLFTAASIPLIYQFGAGSILMLTAGLTFTSLLVGLLQKRKVSHSS
;
A
#
# COMPACT_ATOMS: atom_id res chain seq x y z
N MET A 1 -6.20 -9.58 -3.24
CA MET A 1 -7.07 -10.74 -2.91
C MET A 1 -6.36 -12.10 -2.88
N GLY A 2 -5.81 -12.63 -3.99
CA GLY A 2 -5.20 -13.99 -3.98
C GLY A 2 -3.99 -14.15 -3.05
N VAL A 3 -3.05 -13.21 -3.08
CA VAL A 3 -1.85 -13.22 -2.22
C VAL A 3 -2.15 -13.07 -0.73
N THR A 4 -3.23 -12.34 -0.38
CA THR A 4 -3.70 -12.18 1.00
C THR A 4 -4.27 -13.48 1.55
N ALA A 5 -5.09 -14.18 0.75
CA ALA A 5 -5.64 -15.49 1.14
C ALA A 5 -4.53 -16.53 1.33
N THR A 6 -3.55 -16.58 0.43
CA THR A 6 -2.38 -17.47 0.57
C THR A 6 -1.54 -17.10 1.79
N GLY A 7 -1.30 -15.82 2.06
CA GLY A 7 -0.57 -15.36 3.26
C GLY A 7 -1.28 -15.76 4.56
N LEU A 8 -2.61 -15.62 4.62
CA LEU A 8 -3.41 -16.06 5.77
C LEU A 8 -3.37 -17.57 5.96
N LEU A 9 -3.41 -18.36 4.87
CA LEU A 9 -3.27 -19.82 4.95
C LEU A 9 -1.88 -20.24 5.43
N LEU A 10 -0.81 -19.61 4.94
CA LEU A 10 0.55 -19.90 5.40
C LEU A 10 0.75 -19.56 6.88
N MET A 11 0.16 -18.46 7.36
CA MET A 11 0.18 -18.13 8.78
C MET A 11 -0.62 -19.11 9.62
N ARG A 12 -1.77 -19.60 9.14
CA ARG A 12 -2.54 -20.67 9.81
C ARG A 12 -1.79 -22.00 9.88
N VAL A 13 -0.86 -22.24 8.95
CA VAL A 13 0.03 -23.41 8.99
C VAL A 13 1.21 -23.18 9.94
N ALA A 14 1.75 -21.96 10.00
CA ALA A 14 2.90 -21.61 10.84
C ALA A 14 2.53 -21.37 12.33
N ASP A 15 1.32 -20.86 12.60
CA ASP A 15 0.77 -20.61 13.93
C ASP A 15 -0.71 -21.06 13.98
N PRO A 16 -0.97 -22.38 14.00
CA PRO A 16 -2.32 -22.92 13.99
C PRO A 16 -3.12 -22.62 15.26
N ASP A 17 -2.44 -22.54 16.41
CA ASP A 17 -3.04 -22.25 17.71
C ASP A 17 -3.17 -20.72 17.98
N ASN A 18 -2.77 -19.90 17.00
CA ASN A 18 -2.85 -18.44 17.03
C ASN A 18 -2.25 -17.83 18.32
N GLN A 19 -1.14 -18.41 18.79
CA GLN A 19 -0.48 -18.00 20.03
C GLN A 19 0.31 -16.70 19.84
N THR A 20 0.61 -16.33 18.60
CA THR A 20 1.27 -15.07 18.26
C THR A 20 0.27 -14.06 17.67
N PRO A 21 0.50 -12.75 17.86
CA PRO A 21 -0.32 -11.69 17.25
C PRO A 21 -0.09 -11.55 15.72
N ALA A 22 0.61 -12.51 15.09
CA ALA A 22 1.00 -12.43 13.69
C ALA A 22 -0.21 -12.37 12.75
N LEU A 23 -1.23 -13.22 12.95
CA LEU A 23 -2.41 -13.29 12.08
C LEU A 23 -3.22 -11.98 12.08
N GLU A 24 -3.46 -11.42 13.26
CA GLU A 24 -4.21 -10.17 13.44
C GLU A 24 -3.42 -8.97 12.89
N SER A 25 -2.12 -8.91 13.19
CA SER A 25 -1.25 -7.84 12.71
C SER A 25 -1.08 -7.84 11.19
N PHE A 26 -1.07 -9.01 10.54
CA PHE A 26 -1.05 -9.12 9.08
C PHE A 26 -2.36 -8.65 8.47
N GLY A 27 -3.51 -9.11 8.97
CA GLY A 27 -4.81 -8.69 8.44
C GLY A 27 -4.99 -7.18 8.53
N TYR A 28 -4.65 -6.59 9.68
CA TYR A 28 -4.78 -5.16 9.93
C TYR A 28 -3.82 -4.32 9.07
N LYS A 29 -2.53 -4.70 9.03
CA LYS A 29 -1.52 -3.97 8.25
C LYS A 29 -1.71 -4.16 6.75
N GLN A 30 -2.14 -5.34 6.29
CA GLN A 30 -2.36 -5.62 4.87
C GLN A 30 -3.58 -4.88 4.34
N LEU A 31 -4.69 -4.86 5.09
CA LEU A 31 -5.86 -4.07 4.70
C LEU A 31 -5.51 -2.58 4.62
N MET A 32 -4.81 -2.04 5.62
CA MET A 32 -4.34 -0.64 5.61
C MET A 32 -3.38 -0.35 4.46
N PHE A 33 -2.46 -1.27 4.14
CA PHE A 33 -1.54 -1.14 2.99
C PHE A 33 -2.27 -1.20 1.65
N GLU A 34 -3.20 -2.12 1.47
CA GLU A 34 -3.98 -2.24 0.23
C GLU A 34 -4.85 -0.98 0.02
N LEU A 35 -5.32 -0.39 1.11
CA LEU A 35 -6.12 0.83 1.10
C LEU A 35 -5.32 2.10 0.80
N PHE A 36 -4.11 2.22 1.38
CA PHE A 36 -3.24 3.40 1.21
C PHE A 36 -2.30 3.29 0.00
N VAL A 37 -1.63 2.16 -0.17
CA VAL A 37 -0.60 1.94 -1.20
C VAL A 37 -1.18 1.25 -2.44
N GLY A 38 -2.14 0.34 -2.25
CA GLY A 38 -2.88 -0.31 -3.34
C GLY A 38 -3.96 0.58 -3.97
N GLY A 39 -4.19 1.77 -3.42
CA GLY A 39 -5.12 2.75 -3.95
C GLY A 39 -6.59 2.51 -3.59
N GLY A 40 -6.94 1.60 -2.68
CA GLY A 40 -8.35 1.27 -2.39
C GLY A 40 -9.24 2.46 -2.01
N LEU A 41 -8.89 3.20 -0.96
CA LEU A 41 -9.70 4.37 -0.53
C LEU A 41 -9.53 5.56 -1.46
N PHE A 42 -8.29 5.83 -1.87
CA PHE A 42 -7.98 7.00 -2.69
C PHE A 42 -8.60 6.90 -4.10
N THR A 43 -8.61 5.70 -4.69
CA THR A 43 -9.28 5.45 -5.97
C THR A 43 -10.79 5.48 -5.83
N ALA A 44 -11.35 4.93 -4.75
CA ALA A 44 -12.79 5.01 -4.49
C ALA A 44 -13.26 6.46 -4.26
N ALA A 45 -12.46 7.27 -3.57
CA ALA A 45 -12.74 8.68 -3.33
C ALA A 45 -12.46 9.58 -4.55
N SER A 46 -11.86 9.06 -5.62
CA SER A 46 -11.46 9.88 -6.79
C SER A 46 -12.65 10.55 -7.47
N ILE A 47 -13.78 9.87 -7.64
CA ILE A 47 -14.98 10.39 -8.30
C ILE A 47 -15.55 11.64 -7.56
N PRO A 48 -15.85 11.59 -6.25
CA PRO A 48 -16.32 12.77 -5.54
C PRO A 48 -15.26 13.88 -5.44
N LEU A 49 -13.97 13.53 -5.35
CA LEU A 49 -12.89 14.51 -5.38
C LEU A 49 -12.87 15.26 -6.73
N ILE A 50 -12.99 14.54 -7.84
CA ILE A 50 -13.01 15.11 -9.21
C ILE A 50 -14.22 16.01 -9.39
N TYR A 51 -15.37 15.61 -8.84
CA TYR A 51 -16.58 16.44 -8.88
C TYR A 51 -16.40 17.78 -8.15
N GLN A 52 -15.70 17.77 -7.01
CA GLN A 52 -15.56 18.97 -6.17
C GLN A 52 -14.41 19.89 -6.59
N PHE A 53 -13.28 19.32 -7.04
CA PHE A 53 -12.03 20.06 -7.32
C PHE A 53 -11.65 20.10 -8.81
N GLY A 54 -12.40 19.40 -9.68
CA GLY A 54 -12.14 19.30 -11.10
C GLY A 54 -11.04 18.29 -11.46
N ALA A 55 -11.11 17.72 -12.66
CA ALA A 55 -10.17 16.67 -13.09
C ALA A 55 -8.70 17.14 -13.14
N GLY A 56 -8.47 18.40 -13.54
CA GLY A 56 -7.11 18.94 -13.71
C GLY A 56 -6.30 19.03 -12.42
N SER A 57 -6.93 19.40 -11.30
CA SER A 57 -6.26 19.55 -10.00
C SER A 57 -5.81 18.20 -9.44
N ILE A 58 -6.65 17.16 -9.55
CA ILE A 58 -6.35 15.80 -9.08
C ILE A 58 -5.31 15.12 -9.94
N LEU A 59 -5.29 15.41 -11.24
CA LEU A 59 -4.22 14.93 -12.13
C LEU A 59 -2.86 15.48 -11.71
N MET A 60 -2.76 16.78 -11.41
CA MET A 60 -1.52 17.37 -10.90
C MET A 60 -1.10 16.78 -9.55
N LEU A 61 -2.07 16.54 -8.66
CA LEU A 61 -1.81 15.99 -7.33
C LEU A 61 -1.27 14.54 -7.42
N THR A 62 -1.92 13.68 -8.20
CA THR A 62 -1.52 12.28 -8.39
C THR A 62 -0.20 12.16 -9.16
N ALA A 63 0.03 13.03 -10.14
CA ALA A 63 1.33 13.14 -10.81
C ALA A 63 2.45 13.51 -9.82
N GLY A 64 2.22 14.49 -8.94
CA GLY A 64 3.17 14.86 -7.87
C GLY A 64 3.47 13.71 -6.90
N LEU A 65 2.45 12.97 -6.47
CA LEU A 65 2.59 11.77 -5.64
C LEU A 65 3.41 10.67 -6.34
N THR A 66 3.21 10.50 -7.64
CA THR A 66 3.96 9.52 -8.44
C THR A 66 5.43 9.92 -8.56
N PHE A 67 5.71 11.20 -8.86
CA PHE A 67 7.07 11.72 -8.95
C PHE A 67 7.82 11.65 -7.62
N THR A 68 7.17 12.00 -6.51
CA THR A 68 7.77 11.92 -5.18
C THR A 68 8.06 10.48 -4.78
N SER A 69 7.13 9.55 -5.02
CA SER A 69 7.35 8.11 -4.79
C SER A 69 8.51 7.55 -5.63
N LEU A 70 8.57 7.93 -6.92
CA LEU A 70 9.65 7.55 -7.82
C LEU A 70 11.00 8.09 -7.34
N LEU A 71 11.06 9.36 -6.94
CA LEU A 71 12.27 9.98 -6.40
C LEU A 71 12.73 9.30 -5.11
N VAL A 72 11.82 9.02 -4.18
CA VAL A 72 12.13 8.29 -2.95
C VAL A 72 12.68 6.89 -3.26
N GLY A 73 12.06 6.17 -4.20
CA GLY A 73 12.54 4.86 -4.64
C GLY A 73 13.94 4.90 -5.27
N LEU A 74 14.21 5.90 -6.12
CA LEU A 74 15.52 6.08 -6.75
C LEU A 74 16.60 6.50 -5.74
N LEU A 75 16.28 7.36 -4.78
CA LEU A 75 17.19 7.78 -3.71
C LEU A 75 17.49 6.64 -2.73
N GLN A 76 16.51 5.79 -2.41
CA GLN A 76 16.74 4.59 -1.58
C GLN A 76 17.64 3.56 -2.28
N LYS A 77 17.45 3.31 -3.58
CA LYS A 77 18.36 2.43 -4.35
C LYS A 77 19.81 2.93 -4.34
N ARG A 78 20.04 4.25 -4.40
CA ARG A 78 21.38 4.84 -4.27
C ARG A 78 21.99 4.65 -2.88
N LYS A 79 21.17 4.68 -1.82
CA LYS A 79 21.64 4.53 -0.44
C LYS A 79 22.01 3.08 -0.09
N VAL A 80 21.32 2.10 -0.66
CA VAL A 80 21.62 0.66 -0.46
C VAL A 80 22.86 0.21 -1.23
N SER A 81 23.15 0.81 -2.39
CA SER A 81 24.33 0.46 -3.20
C SER A 81 25.67 0.91 -2.62
N HIS A 82 25.69 1.73 -1.55
CA HIS A 82 26.92 2.31 -0.97
C HIS A 82 27.31 1.70 0.38
N SER A 83 26.59 0.67 0.83
CA SER A 83 26.89 -0.11 2.04
C SER A 83 27.02 -1.60 1.71
N SER A 84 27.82 -1.91 0.70
CA SER A 84 28.37 -3.25 0.51
C SER A 84 29.84 -3.18 0.19
#